data_AF-A0A847BVF2-F1
#
_entry.id   AF-A0A847BVF2-F1
#
_cell.length_a   1.000
_cell.length_b   1.000
_cell.length_c   1.000
_cell.angle_alpha   90.00
_cell.angle_beta   90.00
_cell.angle_gamma   90.00
#
_symmetry.space_group_name_H-M   'P 1'
#
loop_
_entity.id
_entity.type
_entity.pdbx_description
1 polymer ?
#
loop_
_entity_poly.entity_id
_entity_poly.type
_entity_poly.pdbx_seq_one_letter_code
_entity_poly.pdbx_strand_id
1 'polypeptide(L)'
;ARIHLNVSLVIELEGLQKIDEERFIERVYHHLLGRMKMAGGDILSCKKPTLHRLNDEEEKQLISFRKKLMPSYAIVERKDLMLEAMESGVDAVEAILDYLSLHHNCTKEDEKVVWKSERKVSGWLVPIAVGFQGISPIGKARNQRDAETPHRFAESVVTLGEFKMPYKITSIDEILWRYSYDEENSLYLCEQNK
;
A
#
# COMPACT_ATOMS: atom_id res chain seq x y z
N ALA A 1 -15.15 -13.23 2.26
CA ALA A 1 -14.00 -13.96 2.83
C ALA A 1 -13.59 -13.32 4.16
N ARG A 2 -12.93 -14.06 5.06
CA ARG A 2 -12.38 -13.55 6.33
C ARG A 2 -10.95 -14.06 6.48
N ILE A 3 -10.05 -13.22 7.00
CA ILE A 3 -8.65 -13.58 7.24
C ILE A 3 -8.20 -13.05 8.60
N HIS A 4 -7.22 -13.71 9.21
CA HIS A 4 -6.51 -13.20 10.38
C HIS A 4 -5.21 -12.55 9.93
N LEU A 5 -4.95 -11.33 10.40
CA LEU A 5 -3.78 -10.55 10.03
C LEU A 5 -2.97 -10.18 11.27
N ASN A 6 -1.65 -10.19 11.12
CA ASN A 6 -0.72 -9.59 12.07
C ASN A 6 0.07 -8.52 11.33
N VAL A 7 -0.15 -7.26 11.67
CA VAL A 7 0.38 -6.10 10.95
C VAL A 7 1.07 -5.14 11.91
N SER A 8 2.11 -4.48 11.40
CA SER A 8 2.72 -3.32 12.02
C SER A 8 2.29 -2.09 11.22
N LEU A 9 1.84 -1.04 11.91
CA LEU A 9 1.47 0.23 11.28
C LEU A 9 2.58 1.25 11.53
N VAL A 10 3.05 1.86 10.44
CA VAL A 10 3.92 3.03 10.48
C VAL A 10 3.06 4.23 10.09
N ILE A 11 3.04 5.24 10.96
CA ILE A 11 2.20 6.42 10.79
C ILE A 11 3.12 7.63 10.98
N GLU A 12 3.16 8.49 9.97
CA GLU A 12 3.80 9.79 10.05
C GLU A 12 2.96 10.73 10.92
N LEU A 13 3.64 11.48 11.80
CA LEU A 13 3.00 12.39 12.74
C LEU A 13 3.75 13.71 12.74
N GLU A 14 3.01 14.79 12.54
CA GLU A 14 3.53 16.17 12.61
C GLU A 14 2.96 16.93 13.80
N GLY A 15 3.69 17.95 14.27
CA GLY A 15 3.19 18.89 15.28
C GLY A 15 3.11 18.35 16.72
N LEU A 16 3.61 17.14 17.01
CA LEU A 16 3.59 16.60 18.37
C LEU A 16 4.73 17.17 19.23
N GLN A 17 4.38 17.86 20.31
CA GLN A 17 5.34 18.37 21.28
C GLN A 17 5.86 17.26 22.20
N LYS A 18 7.13 17.36 22.61
CA LYS A 18 7.78 16.36 23.46
C LYS A 18 7.06 16.13 24.80
N ILE A 19 6.45 17.19 25.35
CA ILE A 19 5.73 17.13 26.62
C ILE A 19 4.43 16.30 26.54
N ASP A 20 3.86 16.15 25.35
CA ASP A 20 2.59 15.46 25.14
C ASP A 20 2.75 14.01 24.67
N GLU A 21 3.98 13.56 24.36
CA GLU A 21 4.26 12.26 23.76
C GLU A 21 3.70 11.09 24.58
N GLU A 22 3.96 11.05 25.88
CA GLU A 22 3.52 9.96 26.74
C GLU A 22 2.00 9.88 26.82
N ARG A 23 1.35 11.03 27.06
CA ARG A 23 -0.11 11.14 27.10
C ARG A 23 -0.74 10.77 25.77
N PHE A 24 -0.13 11.15 24.65
CA PHE A 24 -0.58 10.80 23.31
C PHE A 24 -0.52 9.30 23.07
N ILE A 25 0.62 8.66 23.36
CA ILE A 25 0.78 7.20 23.22
C ILE A 25 -0.24 6.45 24.07
N GLU A 26 -0.46 6.88 25.32
CA GLU A 26 -1.46 6.24 26.20
C GLU A 26 -2.87 6.35 25.65
N ARG A 27 -3.26 7.52 25.12
CA ARG A 27 -4.57 7.70 24.48
C ARG A 27 -4.73 6.83 23.25
N VAL A 28 -3.74 6.81 22.36
CA VAL A 28 -3.77 5.96 21.16
C VAL A 28 -3.89 4.49 21.56
N TYR A 29 -3.08 4.04 22.52
CA TYR A 29 -3.12 2.66 22.99
C TYR A 29 -4.48 2.30 23.61
N HIS A 30 -5.02 3.18 24.45
CA HIS A 30 -6.36 3.01 25.03
C HIS A 30 -7.43 2.90 23.95
N HIS A 31 -7.40 3.74 22.92
CA HIS A 31 -8.36 3.67 21.81
C HIS A 31 -8.20 2.40 20.97
N LEU A 32 -6.96 1.96 20.70
CA LEU A 32 -6.72 0.71 19.97
C LEU A 32 -7.25 -0.52 20.70
N LEU A 33 -7.20 -0.53 22.04
CA LEU A 33 -7.84 -1.56 22.86
C LEU A 33 -9.37 -1.34 23.00
N GLY A 34 -9.83 -0.12 22.76
CA GLY A 34 -11.22 0.32 22.91
C GLY A 34 -12.09 0.04 21.69
N ARG A 35 -12.38 -1.24 21.40
CA ARG A 35 -13.32 -1.73 20.37
C ARG A 35 -13.20 -1.08 18.97
N MET A 36 -12.03 -0.53 18.64
CA MET A 36 -11.75 -0.12 17.26
C MET A 36 -11.74 -1.34 16.35
N LYS A 37 -12.17 -1.13 15.11
CA LYS A 37 -12.15 -2.15 14.07
C LYS A 37 -11.12 -1.79 13.01
N MET A 38 -10.46 -2.79 12.46
CA MET A 38 -9.53 -2.65 11.33
C MET A 38 -9.99 -3.54 10.17
N ALA A 39 -10.18 -2.95 8.99
CA ALA A 39 -10.73 -3.63 7.81
C ALA A 39 -12.03 -4.43 8.12
N GLY A 40 -12.87 -3.91 9.04
CA GLY A 40 -14.09 -4.56 9.50
C GLY A 40 -13.92 -5.67 10.55
N GLY A 41 -12.69 -6.08 10.86
CA GLY A 41 -12.34 -7.05 11.91
C GLY A 41 -12.05 -6.41 13.26
N ASP A 42 -11.97 -7.24 14.32
CA ASP A 42 -11.63 -6.81 15.68
C ASP A 42 -10.12 -6.87 15.94
N ILE A 43 -9.62 -5.94 16.75
CA ILE A 43 -8.22 -5.94 17.21
C ILE A 43 -8.12 -6.90 18.41
N LEU A 44 -7.47 -8.05 18.20
CA LEU A 44 -7.32 -9.09 19.23
C LEU A 44 -6.25 -8.74 20.27
N SER A 45 -5.15 -8.14 19.82
CA SER A 45 -4.03 -7.74 20.66
C SER A 45 -3.27 -6.61 19.97
N CYS A 46 -2.72 -5.68 20.76
CA CYS A 46 -1.90 -4.59 20.26
C CYS A 46 -0.70 -4.38 21.19
N LYS A 47 0.49 -4.12 20.63
CA LYS A 47 1.64 -3.69 21.43
C LYS A 47 1.53 -2.18 21.71
N LYS A 48 2.10 -1.70 22.82
CA LYS A 48 2.15 -0.25 23.10
C LYS A 48 2.86 0.46 21.94
N PRO A 49 2.25 1.49 21.33
CA PRO A 49 2.89 2.26 20.25
C PRO A 49 4.20 2.89 20.72
N THR A 50 5.13 3.07 19.78
CA THR A 50 6.43 3.70 20.03
C THR A 50 6.62 4.87 19.08
N LEU A 51 7.09 6.01 19.60
CA LEU A 51 7.42 7.17 18.79
C LEU A 51 8.90 7.16 18.40
N HIS A 52 9.15 7.50 17.15
CA HIS A 52 10.50 7.61 16.59
C HIS A 52 10.62 8.93 15.84
N ARG A 53 11.63 9.72 16.20
CA ARG A 53 12.09 10.84 15.36
C ARG A 53 13.14 10.24 14.44
N LEU A 54 12.86 10.23 13.15
CA LEU A 54 13.74 9.71 12.13
C LEU A 54 14.27 10.87 11.30
N ASN A 55 15.57 10.89 11.09
CA ASN A 55 16.18 11.62 10.00
C ASN A 55 16.61 10.59 8.95
N ASP A 56 15.96 10.58 7.79
CA ASP A 56 16.22 9.62 6.72
C ASP A 56 17.65 9.76 6.13
N GLU A 57 18.30 10.92 6.30
CA GLU A 57 19.71 11.11 5.94
C GLU A 57 20.67 10.37 6.89
N GLU A 58 20.20 9.99 8.08
CA GLU A 58 20.99 9.26 9.06
C GLU A 58 20.78 7.74 8.96
N GLU A 59 21.57 7.08 8.09
CA GLU A 59 21.47 5.63 7.82
C GLU A 59 21.43 4.75 9.08
N LYS A 60 22.13 5.14 10.16
CA LYS A 60 22.09 4.40 11.44
C LYS A 60 20.70 4.39 12.09
N GLN A 61 19.99 5.52 12.06
CA GLN A 61 18.63 5.62 12.60
C GLN A 61 17.67 4.78 11.76
N LEU A 62 17.82 4.86 10.44
CA LEU A 62 17.01 4.14 9.48
C LEU A 62 17.19 2.62 9.57
N ILE A 63 18.43 2.12 9.67
CA ILE A 63 18.72 0.69 9.93
C ILE A 63 18.06 0.23 11.24
N SER A 64 18.18 1.03 12.31
CA SER A 64 17.57 0.72 13.61
C SER A 64 16.04 0.63 13.51
N PHE A 65 15.43 1.51 12.72
CA PHE A 65 14.00 1.49 12.47
C PHE A 65 13.56 0.27 11.63
N ARG A 66 14.23 0.00 10.50
CA ARG A 66 13.97 -1.19 9.64
C ARG A 66 14.02 -2.49 10.45
N LYS A 67 14.94 -2.60 11.41
CA LYS A 67 15.04 -3.77 12.32
C LYS A 67 13.80 -4.01 13.17
N LYS A 68 13.07 -2.96 13.56
CA LYS A 68 11.83 -3.10 14.34
C LYS A 68 10.65 -3.59 13.53
N LEU A 69 10.68 -3.34 12.22
CA LEU A 69 9.68 -3.85 11.28
C LEU A 69 9.93 -5.32 10.93
N MET A 70 11.11 -5.87 11.20
CA MET A 70 11.41 -7.27 10.88
C MET A 70 10.95 -8.25 11.99
N PRO A 71 10.49 -9.46 11.62
CA PRO A 71 10.24 -9.95 10.27
C PRO A 71 8.88 -9.45 9.74
N SER A 72 8.85 -8.80 8.58
CA SER A 72 7.63 -8.44 7.86
C SER A 72 7.92 -8.16 6.38
N TYR A 73 6.87 -7.80 5.65
CA TYR A 73 6.95 -7.23 4.31
C TYR A 73 6.19 -5.90 4.31
N ALA A 74 6.80 -4.87 3.74
CA ALA A 74 6.12 -3.64 3.41
C ALA A 74 5.54 -3.76 1.99
N ILE A 75 4.37 -3.18 1.78
CA ILE A 75 3.75 -3.10 0.45
C ILE A 75 4.20 -1.78 -0.16
N VAL A 76 4.79 -1.85 -1.35
CA VAL A 76 5.24 -0.71 -2.16
C VAL A 76 4.48 -0.69 -3.48
N GLU A 77 3.97 0.47 -3.90
CA GLU A 77 3.24 0.66 -5.14
C GLU A 77 4.18 0.52 -6.34
N ARG A 78 3.73 -0.24 -7.34
CA ARG A 78 4.45 -0.48 -8.61
C ARG A 78 3.64 0.02 -9.81
N LYS A 79 3.05 1.20 -9.66
CA LYS A 79 2.35 1.91 -10.74
C LYS A 79 3.29 2.30 -11.88
N ASP A 80 4.59 2.46 -11.62
CA ASP A 80 5.65 2.64 -12.62
C ASP A 80 5.58 1.58 -13.72
N LEU A 81 5.46 0.30 -13.34
CA LEU A 81 5.36 -0.81 -14.30
C LEU A 81 4.10 -0.74 -15.14
N MET A 82 2.99 -0.29 -14.54
CA MET A 82 1.72 -0.14 -15.24
C MET A 82 1.78 0.97 -16.27
N LEU A 83 2.35 2.13 -15.90
CA LEU A 83 2.51 3.26 -16.80
C LEU A 83 3.42 2.89 -17.99
N GLU A 84 4.57 2.26 -17.75
CA GLU A 84 5.50 1.83 -18.81
C GLU A 84 4.83 0.86 -19.81
N ALA A 85 4.05 -0.11 -19.31
CA ALA A 85 3.34 -1.05 -20.15
C ALA A 85 2.22 -0.39 -20.99
N MET A 86 1.47 0.52 -20.37
CA MET A 86 0.38 1.24 -21.05
C MET A 86 0.90 2.26 -22.08
N GLU A 87 2.02 2.92 -21.80
CA GLU A 87 2.71 3.80 -22.77
C GLU A 87 3.21 3.01 -24.00
N SER A 88 3.56 1.72 -23.80
CA SER A 88 3.90 0.80 -24.87
C SER A 88 2.68 0.27 -25.64
N GLY A 89 1.46 0.70 -25.29
CA GLY A 89 0.20 0.35 -25.96
C GLY A 89 -0.49 -0.91 -25.46
N VAL A 90 -0.05 -1.49 -24.33
CA VAL A 90 -0.69 -2.66 -23.72
C VAL A 90 -1.90 -2.23 -22.90
N ASP A 91 -3.00 -2.99 -22.97
CA ASP A 91 -4.17 -2.76 -22.12
C ASP A 91 -3.82 -2.92 -20.62
N ALA A 92 -4.43 -2.13 -19.74
CA ALA A 92 -4.11 -2.14 -18.32
C ALA A 92 -4.40 -3.49 -17.65
N VAL A 93 -5.49 -4.17 -18.01
CA VAL A 93 -5.84 -5.47 -17.43
C VAL A 93 -4.88 -6.53 -17.95
N GLU A 94 -4.56 -6.49 -19.25
CA GLU A 94 -3.56 -7.38 -19.84
C GLU A 94 -2.19 -7.20 -19.20
N ALA A 95 -1.75 -5.96 -18.98
CA ALA A 95 -0.49 -5.66 -18.31
C ALA A 95 -0.45 -6.21 -16.87
N ILE A 96 -1.50 -6.03 -16.07
CA ILE A 96 -1.57 -6.62 -14.72
C ILE A 96 -1.43 -8.14 -14.80
N LEU A 97 -2.16 -8.80 -15.71
CA LEU A 97 -2.11 -10.25 -15.86
C LEU A 97 -0.72 -10.73 -16.29
N ASP A 98 -0.08 -10.02 -17.22
CA ASP A 98 1.27 -10.30 -17.71
C ASP A 98 2.30 -10.24 -16.56
N TYR A 99 2.27 -9.18 -15.74
CA TYR A 99 3.18 -9.05 -14.59
C TYR A 99 2.94 -10.09 -13.48
N LEU A 100 1.73 -10.64 -13.37
CA LEU A 100 1.39 -11.68 -12.40
C LEU A 100 1.67 -13.09 -12.93
N SER A 101 1.80 -13.25 -14.24
CA SER A 101 1.95 -14.55 -14.89
C SER A 101 3.36 -15.13 -14.76
N LEU A 102 3.43 -16.46 -14.74
CA LEU A 102 4.68 -17.20 -14.88
C LEU A 102 4.77 -17.70 -16.32
N HIS A 103 5.75 -17.21 -17.07
CA HIS A 103 5.95 -17.59 -18.47
C HIS A 103 6.87 -18.79 -18.54
N HIS A 104 6.48 -19.77 -19.34
CA HIS A 104 7.26 -20.99 -19.58
C HIS A 104 7.78 -20.99 -21.01
N ASN A 105 9.08 -20.83 -21.16
CA ASN A 105 9.76 -20.80 -22.45
C ASN A 105 10.62 -22.06 -22.61
N CYS A 106 10.73 -22.59 -23.83
CA CYS A 106 11.65 -23.69 -24.12
C CYS A 106 12.70 -23.25 -25.14
N THR A 107 13.96 -23.61 -24.88
CA THR A 107 15.05 -23.48 -25.85
C THR A 107 15.62 -24.86 -26.16
N LYS A 108 16.05 -25.07 -27.41
CA LYS A 108 16.70 -26.32 -27.84
C LYS A 108 18.20 -26.08 -27.92
N GLU A 109 18.96 -26.68 -26.99
CA GLU A 109 20.42 -26.67 -26.97
C GLU A 109 20.90 -28.12 -27.10
N ASP A 110 21.74 -28.40 -28.10
CA ASP A 110 22.38 -29.72 -28.31
C ASP A 110 21.43 -30.93 -28.21
N GLU A 111 20.32 -30.88 -28.96
CA GLU A 111 19.23 -31.89 -28.98
C GLU A 111 18.44 -32.05 -27.68
N LYS A 112 18.75 -31.29 -26.63
CA LYS A 112 18.02 -31.27 -25.36
C LYS A 112 17.08 -30.07 -25.28
N VAL A 113 15.84 -30.31 -24.88
CA VAL A 113 14.87 -29.23 -24.60
C VAL A 113 15.04 -28.77 -23.16
N VAL A 114 15.39 -27.50 -22.98
CA VAL A 114 15.51 -26.85 -21.67
C VAL A 114 14.30 -25.95 -21.46
N TRP A 115 13.50 -26.26 -20.43
CA TRP A 115 12.39 -25.42 -19.99
C TRP A 115 12.88 -24.38 -18.98
N LYS A 116 12.54 -23.11 -19.22
CA LYS A 116 12.78 -22.01 -18.28
C LYS A 116 11.44 -21.40 -17.91
N SER A 117 11.27 -21.15 -16.61
CA SER A 117 10.08 -20.50 -16.07
C SER A 117 10.50 -19.18 -15.46
N GLU A 118 9.98 -18.07 -15.98
CA GLU A 118 10.37 -16.74 -15.54
C GLU A 118 9.16 -15.80 -15.45
N ARG A 119 9.27 -14.84 -14.55
CA ARG A 119 8.35 -13.69 -14.50
C ARG A 119 8.98 -12.55 -15.26
N LYS A 120 8.15 -11.67 -15.83
CA LYS A 120 8.61 -10.46 -16.51
C LYS A 120 9.48 -9.57 -15.62
N VAL A 121 9.13 -9.48 -14.33
CA VAL A 121 9.88 -8.73 -13.32
C VAL A 121 10.13 -9.60 -12.09
N SER A 122 11.33 -9.49 -11.54
CA SER A 122 11.68 -10.14 -10.27
C SER A 122 11.03 -9.44 -9.08
N GLY A 123 10.57 -10.20 -8.11
CA GLY A 123 9.90 -9.66 -6.92
C GLY A 123 8.57 -10.36 -6.64
N TRP A 124 7.92 -9.92 -5.56
CA TRP A 124 6.61 -10.42 -5.18
C TRP A 124 5.55 -9.37 -5.51
N LEU A 125 5.17 -9.34 -6.79
CA LEU A 125 4.08 -8.49 -7.28
C LEU A 125 2.72 -9.08 -6.91
N VAL A 126 1.79 -8.20 -6.57
CA VAL A 126 0.39 -8.49 -6.27
C VAL A 126 -0.51 -7.36 -6.80
N PRO A 127 -1.72 -7.65 -7.29
CA PRO A 127 -2.67 -6.60 -7.62
C PRO A 127 -3.24 -6.00 -6.32
N ILE A 128 -3.31 -4.69 -6.24
CA ILE A 128 -3.84 -3.95 -5.09
C ILE A 128 -4.86 -2.90 -5.55
N ALA A 129 -5.93 -2.74 -4.77
CA ALA A 129 -6.85 -1.63 -4.94
C ALA A 129 -6.32 -0.43 -4.17
N VAL A 130 -6.04 0.66 -4.88
CA VAL A 130 -5.42 1.88 -4.31
C VAL A 130 -6.42 3.01 -4.13
N GLY A 131 -7.61 2.91 -4.68
CA GLY A 131 -8.57 3.99 -4.59
C GLY A 131 -9.82 3.77 -5.41
N PHE A 132 -10.46 4.89 -5.77
CA PHE A 132 -11.70 4.91 -6.51
C PHE A 132 -11.70 5.99 -7.60
N GLN A 133 -12.29 5.68 -8.75
CA GLN A 133 -12.51 6.58 -9.87
C GLN A 133 -13.98 6.97 -9.90
N GLY A 134 -14.27 8.26 -9.93
CA GLY A 134 -15.62 8.77 -10.11
C GLY A 134 -16.18 8.43 -11.49
N ILE A 135 -17.34 7.79 -11.53
CA ILE A 135 -18.09 7.46 -12.76
C ILE A 135 -19.36 8.31 -12.90
N SER A 136 -19.60 9.23 -11.97
CA SER A 136 -20.71 10.18 -12.01
C SER A 136 -20.28 11.59 -11.55
N PRO A 137 -21.04 12.63 -11.94
CA PRO A 137 -20.96 13.92 -11.29
C PRO A 137 -21.24 13.82 -9.78
N ILE A 138 -20.75 14.80 -9.02
CA ILE A 138 -21.08 14.95 -7.60
C ILE A 138 -22.52 15.44 -7.48
N GLY A 139 -23.28 14.88 -6.55
CA GLY A 139 -24.68 15.27 -6.34
C GLY A 139 -25.28 14.71 -5.06
N LYS A 140 -26.61 14.57 -5.05
CA LYS A 140 -27.34 13.91 -3.97
C LYS A 140 -27.89 12.58 -4.46
N ALA A 141 -27.76 11.54 -3.64
CA ALA A 141 -28.34 10.25 -3.89
C ALA A 141 -29.48 9.97 -2.90
N ARG A 142 -30.54 9.32 -3.39
CA ARG A 142 -31.60 8.82 -2.50
C ARG A 142 -30.99 7.79 -1.54
N ASN A 143 -31.28 7.92 -0.25
CA ASN A 143 -30.74 7.06 0.82
C ASN A 143 -29.22 7.17 1.02
N GLN A 144 -28.60 8.31 0.72
CA GLN A 144 -27.21 8.55 1.12
C GLN A 144 -27.05 8.52 2.65
N ARG A 145 -25.89 8.05 3.11
CA ARG A 145 -25.60 7.81 4.53
C ARG A 145 -25.70 9.07 5.37
N ASP A 146 -25.24 10.19 4.83
CA ASP A 146 -25.27 11.51 5.45
C ASP A 146 -25.89 12.50 4.47
N ALA A 147 -26.83 13.32 4.94
CA ALA A 147 -27.62 14.23 4.10
C ALA A 147 -26.82 15.46 3.63
N GLU A 148 -25.78 15.83 4.37
CA GLU A 148 -24.99 17.04 4.13
C GLU A 148 -23.72 16.78 3.30
N THR A 149 -23.22 15.54 3.27
CA THR A 149 -22.06 15.17 2.44
C THR A 149 -22.49 14.83 1.00
N PRO A 150 -21.88 15.46 -0.03
CA PRO A 150 -22.16 15.13 -1.43
C PRO A 150 -21.81 13.68 -1.79
N HIS A 151 -22.59 13.08 -2.67
CA HIS A 151 -22.44 11.71 -3.15
C HIS A 151 -21.87 11.65 -4.57
N ARG A 152 -21.11 10.60 -4.86
CA ARG A 152 -20.59 10.26 -6.18
C ARG A 152 -20.53 8.75 -6.31
N PHE A 153 -20.96 8.21 -7.45
CA PHE A 153 -20.73 6.82 -7.79
C PHE A 153 -19.30 6.65 -8.27
N ALA A 154 -18.66 5.57 -7.84
CA ALA A 154 -17.26 5.31 -8.16
C ALA A 154 -17.01 3.81 -8.38
N GLU A 155 -15.96 3.52 -9.15
CA GLU A 155 -15.41 2.18 -9.35
C GLU A 155 -14.01 2.06 -8.74
N SER A 156 -13.54 0.84 -8.48
CA SER A 156 -12.24 0.62 -7.85
C SER A 156 -11.08 0.86 -8.84
N VAL A 157 -10.05 1.57 -8.40
CA VAL A 157 -8.78 1.70 -9.12
C VAL A 157 -7.82 0.62 -8.62
N VAL A 158 -7.29 -0.16 -9.56
CA VAL A 158 -6.37 -1.27 -9.29
C VAL A 158 -5.04 -1.00 -9.97
N THR A 159 -3.95 -1.32 -9.28
CA THR A 159 -2.57 -1.25 -9.78
C THR A 159 -1.76 -2.43 -9.22
N LEU A 160 -0.47 -2.47 -9.50
CA LEU A 160 0.45 -3.43 -8.91
C LEU A 160 1.04 -2.87 -7.61
N GLY A 161 1.22 -3.75 -6.64
CA GLY A 161 2.04 -3.54 -5.46
C GLY A 161 3.09 -4.64 -5.36
N GLU A 162 4.15 -4.39 -4.61
CA GLU A 162 5.25 -5.31 -4.37
C GLU A 162 5.47 -5.49 -2.87
N PHE A 163 5.51 -6.73 -2.40
CA PHE A 163 5.94 -7.04 -1.04
C PHE A 163 7.47 -6.98 -0.95
N LYS A 164 8.00 -5.89 -0.38
CA LYS A 164 9.42 -5.70 -0.13
C LYS A 164 9.78 -5.96 1.33
N MET A 165 10.91 -6.61 1.56
CA MET A 165 11.43 -6.79 2.92
C MET A 165 11.94 -5.45 3.46
N PRO A 166 11.67 -5.09 4.74
CA PRO A 166 11.98 -3.77 5.28
C PRO A 166 13.44 -3.33 5.16
N TYR A 167 14.40 -4.25 5.14
CA TYR A 167 15.81 -3.91 4.98
C TYR A 167 16.18 -3.43 3.56
N LYS A 168 15.33 -3.66 2.56
CA LYS A 168 15.52 -3.22 1.16
C LYS A 168 14.97 -1.82 0.88
N ILE A 169 14.16 -1.28 1.80
CA ILE A 169 13.62 0.07 1.69
C ILE A 169 14.77 1.06 1.84
N THR A 170 14.86 2.11 1.03
CA THR A 170 15.92 3.13 1.12
C THR A 170 15.48 4.39 1.87
N SER A 171 14.20 4.74 1.84
CA SER A 171 13.59 5.83 2.63
C SER A 171 12.25 5.40 3.23
N ILE A 172 11.86 5.98 4.37
CA ILE A 172 10.57 5.68 5.00
C ILE A 172 9.40 6.09 4.11
N ASP A 173 9.57 7.12 3.28
CA ASP A 173 8.53 7.59 2.37
C ASP A 173 8.06 6.52 1.39
N GLU A 174 8.95 5.59 0.98
CA GLU A 174 8.60 4.45 0.11
C GLU A 174 7.50 3.54 0.70
N ILE A 175 7.28 3.57 2.02
CA ILE A 175 6.28 2.73 2.68
C ILE A 175 5.11 3.52 3.26
N LEU A 176 5.14 4.85 3.17
CA LEU A 176 4.07 5.72 3.65
C LEU A 176 3.02 5.96 2.58
N TRP A 177 1.83 5.40 2.81
CA TRP A 177 0.66 5.60 1.97
C TRP A 177 -0.07 6.87 2.35
N ARG A 178 -0.35 7.75 1.38
CA ARG A 178 -1.01 9.04 1.60
C ARG A 178 -2.24 9.15 0.71
N TYR A 179 -3.33 9.71 1.26
CA TYR A 179 -4.52 9.99 0.47
C TYR A 179 -4.29 11.19 -0.43
N SER A 180 -4.68 11.05 -1.68
CA SER A 180 -4.53 12.02 -2.74
C SER A 180 -5.87 12.15 -3.48
N TYR A 181 -6.24 13.37 -3.84
CA TYR A 181 -7.46 13.65 -4.59
C TYR A 181 -7.11 14.45 -5.83
N ASP A 182 -7.36 13.87 -6.99
CA ASP A 182 -7.26 14.53 -8.28
C ASP A 182 -8.68 14.87 -8.76
N GLU A 183 -8.97 16.16 -8.72
CA GLU A 183 -10.28 16.71 -9.05
C GLU A 183 -10.58 16.64 -10.55
N GLU A 184 -9.59 16.85 -11.40
CA GLU A 184 -9.73 16.89 -12.86
C GLU A 184 -10.20 15.53 -13.37
N ASN A 185 -9.56 14.47 -12.88
CA ASN A 185 -9.91 13.10 -13.26
C ASN A 185 -10.90 12.46 -12.30
N SER A 186 -11.37 13.15 -11.25
CA SER A 186 -12.27 12.58 -10.23
C SER A 186 -11.72 11.32 -9.56
N LEU A 187 -10.41 11.32 -9.30
CA LEU A 187 -9.65 10.21 -8.72
C LEU A 187 -9.46 10.41 -7.22
N TYR A 188 -9.82 9.40 -6.44
CA TYR A 188 -9.64 9.33 -4.99
C TYR A 188 -8.65 8.22 -4.68
N LEU A 189 -7.38 8.55 -4.55
CA LEU A 189 -6.29 7.59 -4.48
C LEU A 189 -5.66 7.56 -3.09
N CYS A 190 -5.05 6.42 -2.77
CA CYS A 190 -4.09 6.24 -1.71
C CYS A 190 -2.83 5.77 -2.41
N GLU A 191 -1.81 6.60 -2.44
CA GLU A 191 -0.60 6.39 -3.25
C GLU A 191 0.67 6.54 -2.39
N GLN A 192 1.76 5.96 -2.88
CA GLN A 192 3.09 6.11 -2.28
C GLN A 192 3.96 6.99 -3.17
N ASN A 193 4.58 7.99 -2.53
CA ASN A 193 5.46 8.97 -3.13
C ASN A 193 4.87 9.89 -4.23
N LYS A 194 5.28 11.15 -4.12
CA LYS A 194 5.96 11.86 -5.20
C LYS A 194 7.46 11.78 -4.96
#